data_AF-A0A7S0W8Y4-F1
#
_entry.id   AF-A0A7S0W8Y4-F1
#
_cell.length_a   1.000
_cell.length_b   1.000
_cell.length_c   1.000
_cell.angle_alpha   90.00
_cell.angle_beta   90.00
_cell.angle_gamma   90.00
#
_symmetry.space_group_name_H-M   'P 1'
#
loop_
_entity.id
_entity.type
_entity.pdbx_description
1 polymer ?
#
loop_
_entity_poly.entity_id
_entity_poly.type
_entity_poly.pdbx_seq_one_letter_code
_entity_poly.pdbx_strand_id
1 'polypeptide(L)'
;DCERCLRGGGLGSATFVGDSNCRDIYVEAVTCALGEMDPEIPSAREATKHANSSVPLEGGGSLDFRWTQTLAGVVATAQELLDRLREEHGGEHGPSRKPSALVLGFGIWDMVVHLTPLDAFEASLHPLLDILEELGR
;
A
#
# COMPACT_ATOMS: atom_id res chain seq x y z
N ASP A 1 -1.88 18.43 -7.42
CA ASP A 1 -0.71 18.25 -8.29
C ASP A 1 0.03 16.99 -7.84
N CYS A 2 -0.40 15.86 -8.39
CA CYS A 2 0.00 14.52 -7.91
C CYS A 2 1.48 14.24 -8.22
N GLU A 3 1.99 14.73 -9.36
CA GLU A 3 3.44 14.79 -9.63
C GLU A 3 4.19 15.58 -8.56
N ARG A 4 3.67 16.74 -8.12
CA ARG A 4 4.34 17.52 -7.07
C ARG A 4 4.36 16.80 -5.70
N CYS A 5 3.34 15.98 -5.43
CA CYS A 5 3.23 15.20 -4.19
C CYS A 5 4.18 13.99 -4.18
N LEU A 6 4.30 13.30 -5.32
CA LEU A 6 5.08 12.07 -5.50
C LEU A 6 6.54 12.33 -5.95
N ARG A 7 6.78 13.32 -6.82
CA ARG A 7 8.11 13.71 -7.32
C ARG A 7 8.75 14.87 -6.53
N GLY A 8 7.95 15.81 -6.01
CA GLY A 8 8.40 17.16 -5.63
C GLY A 8 8.69 17.46 -4.16
N GLY A 9 8.49 16.54 -3.21
CA GLY A 9 8.96 16.76 -1.82
C GLY A 9 8.02 16.42 -0.65
N GLY A 10 7.05 15.52 -0.83
CA GLY A 10 6.11 15.14 0.23
C GLY A 10 6.09 13.67 0.60
N LEU A 11 6.14 12.76 -0.36
CA LEU A 11 6.05 11.31 -0.12
C LEU A 11 7.36 10.60 -0.47
N GLY A 12 7.79 9.68 0.38
CA GLY A 12 8.95 8.82 0.21
C GLY A 12 8.58 7.55 -0.52
N SER A 13 7.70 6.76 0.08
CA SER A 13 7.16 5.55 -0.54
C SER A 13 5.66 5.45 -0.29
N ALA A 14 4.96 4.70 -1.12
CA ALA A 14 3.57 4.33 -0.87
C ALA A 14 3.39 2.83 -1.05
N THR A 15 2.76 2.17 -0.09
CA THR A 15 2.39 0.76 -0.18
C THR A 15 0.89 0.64 -0.33
N PHE A 16 0.45 0.05 -1.43
CA PHE A 16 -0.94 -0.25 -1.75
C PHE A 16 -1.18 -1.72 -1.46
N VAL A 17 -2.14 -2.04 -0.60
CA VAL A 17 -2.44 -3.40 -0.16
C VAL A 17 -3.90 -3.69 -0.43
N GLY A 18 -4.17 -4.67 -1.30
CA GLY A 18 -5.55 -4.99 -1.61
C GLY A 18 -5.78 -5.74 -2.91
N ASP A 19 -7.04 -5.72 -3.31
CA ASP A 19 -7.55 -6.47 -4.46
C ASP A 19 -7.48 -5.63 -5.77
N SER A 20 -8.29 -6.00 -6.76
CA SER A 20 -8.37 -5.30 -8.05
C SER A 20 -8.72 -3.82 -7.92
N ASN A 21 -9.51 -3.42 -6.93
CA ASN A 21 -9.86 -2.01 -6.75
C ASN A 21 -8.66 -1.23 -6.19
N CYS A 22 -7.94 -1.82 -5.24
CA CYS A 22 -6.70 -1.21 -4.74
C CYS A 22 -5.64 -1.13 -5.85
N ARG A 23 -5.58 -2.15 -6.71
CA ARG A 23 -4.68 -2.20 -7.86
C ARG A 23 -4.95 -1.05 -8.83
N ASP A 24 -6.20 -0.74 -9.13
CA ASP A 24 -6.52 0.32 -10.08
C ASP A 24 -6.05 1.69 -9.55
N ILE A 25 -6.21 1.94 -8.23
CA ILE A 25 -5.65 3.12 -7.56
C ILE A 25 -4.11 3.13 -7.65
N TYR A 26 -3.46 1.99 -7.42
CA TYR A 26 -2.00 1.85 -7.56
C TYR A 26 -1.53 2.20 -8.98
N VAL A 27 -2.19 1.66 -10.00
CA VAL A 27 -1.86 1.92 -11.41
C VAL A 27 -2.04 3.40 -11.75
N GLU A 28 -3.09 4.04 -11.24
CA GLU A 28 -3.28 5.50 -11.40
C GLU A 28 -2.17 6.30 -10.70
N ALA A 29 -1.77 5.91 -9.50
CA ALA A 29 -0.68 6.54 -8.77
C ALA A 29 0.67 6.40 -9.51
N VAL A 30 0.96 5.22 -10.07
CA VAL A 30 2.14 4.97 -10.91
C VAL A 30 2.09 5.81 -12.17
N THR A 31 0.95 5.83 -12.86
CA THR A 31 0.75 6.61 -14.10
C THR A 31 1.00 8.10 -13.84
N CYS A 32 0.50 8.61 -12.72
CA CYS A 32 0.76 9.97 -12.29
C CYS A 32 2.25 10.20 -11.96
N ALA A 33 2.89 9.27 -11.25
CA ALA A 33 4.26 9.44 -10.76
C ALA A 33 5.33 9.32 -11.85
N LEU A 34 5.07 8.54 -12.90
CA LEU A 34 6.01 8.32 -14.00
C LEU A 34 5.66 9.15 -15.24
N GLY A 35 4.38 9.52 -15.40
CA GLY A 35 3.84 10.18 -16.57
C GLY A 35 3.17 9.19 -17.53
N GLU A 36 2.09 9.60 -18.20
CA GLU A 36 1.18 8.72 -18.96
C GLU A 36 1.84 7.90 -20.09
N MET A 37 3.02 8.31 -20.54
CA MET A 37 3.77 7.71 -21.65
C MET A 37 4.86 6.74 -21.18
N ASP A 38 4.98 6.50 -19.87
CA ASP A 38 6.02 5.64 -19.32
C ASP A 38 5.79 4.16 -19.67
N PRO A 39 6.81 3.45 -20.22
CA PRO A 39 6.68 2.05 -20.63
C PRO A 39 6.46 1.07 -19.47
N GLU A 40 6.70 1.47 -18.23
CA GLU A 40 6.45 0.65 -17.05
C GLU A 40 4.96 0.57 -16.70
N ILE A 41 4.09 1.43 -17.23
CA ILE A 41 2.65 1.43 -16.90
C ILE A 41 1.92 0.17 -17.43
N PRO A 42 2.08 -0.24 -18.72
CA PRO A 42 1.56 -1.51 -19.19
C PRO A 42 2.13 -2.72 -18.43
N SER A 43 3.43 -2.67 -18.07
CA SER A 43 4.10 -3.71 -17.29
C SER A 43 3.51 -3.81 -15.88
N ALA A 44 3.32 -2.68 -15.19
CA ALA A 44 2.67 -2.61 -13.88
C ALA A 44 1.23 -3.14 -13.96
N ARG A 45 0.47 -2.81 -15.01
CA ARG A 45 -0.90 -3.35 -15.23
C ARG A 45 -0.93 -4.86 -15.43
N GLU A 46 0.02 -5.41 -16.18
CA GLU A 46 0.13 -6.85 -16.42
C GLU A 46 0.65 -7.61 -15.18
N ALA A 47 1.70 -7.10 -14.55
CA ALA A 47 2.33 -7.69 -13.36
C ALA A 47 1.39 -7.69 -12.15
N THR A 48 0.58 -6.64 -11.98
CA THR A 48 -0.30 -6.52 -10.81
C THR A 48 -1.65 -7.22 -10.95
N LYS A 49 -1.91 -7.95 -12.05
CA LYS A 49 -3.19 -8.68 -12.21
C LYS A 49 -3.47 -9.60 -11.02
N HIS A 50 -2.45 -10.31 -10.51
CA HIS A 50 -2.51 -11.15 -9.30
C HIS A 50 -1.16 -11.29 -8.58
N ALA A 51 -0.25 -10.33 -8.73
CA ALA A 51 1.08 -10.40 -8.11
C ALA A 51 1.49 -9.06 -7.49
N ASN A 52 2.49 -9.15 -6.62
CA ASN A 52 3.11 -7.98 -6.01
C ASN A 52 3.94 -7.23 -7.06
N SER A 53 4.01 -5.91 -6.93
CA SER A 53 4.79 -5.05 -7.82
C SER A 53 5.49 -3.96 -7.02
N SER A 54 6.60 -3.45 -7.54
CA SER A 54 7.31 -2.31 -6.98
C SER A 54 7.84 -1.47 -8.12
N VAL A 55 7.51 -0.18 -8.09
CA VAL A 55 7.96 0.80 -9.06
C VAL A 55 8.85 1.80 -8.33
N PRO A 56 10.15 1.88 -8.64
CA PRO A 56 11.03 2.86 -8.03
C PRO A 56 10.68 4.28 -8.54
N LEU A 57 10.82 5.26 -7.65
CA LEU A 57 10.66 6.68 -7.96
C LEU A 57 12.04 7.34 -8.06
N GLU A 58 12.19 8.30 -8.97
CA GLU A 58 13.44 9.04 -9.20
C GLU A 58 14.01 9.70 -7.92
N GLY A 59 13.15 10.00 -6.94
CA GLY A 59 13.51 10.61 -5.66
C GLY A 59 14.03 9.66 -4.57
N GLY A 60 14.37 8.41 -4.91
CA GLY A 60 14.85 7.39 -3.97
C GLY A 60 13.74 6.67 -3.20
N GLY A 61 12.53 6.70 -3.75
CA GLY A 61 11.30 6.14 -3.17
C GLY A 61 10.75 4.97 -3.97
N SER A 62 9.60 4.43 -3.55
CA SER A 62 8.90 3.37 -4.28
C SER A 62 7.38 3.47 -4.18
N LEU A 63 6.68 3.07 -5.23
CA LEU A 63 5.28 2.71 -5.19
C LEU A 63 5.18 1.18 -5.21
N ASP A 64 4.79 0.60 -4.10
CA ASP A 64 4.69 -0.83 -3.89
C ASP A 64 3.23 -1.26 -3.91
N PHE A 65 2.94 -2.39 -4.57
CA PHE A 65 1.64 -3.03 -4.57
C PHE A 65 1.75 -4.45 -3.99
N ARG A 66 0.86 -4.76 -3.05
CA ARG A 66 0.73 -6.05 -2.38
C ARG A 66 -0.66 -6.61 -2.65
N TRP A 67 -0.72 -7.65 -3.47
CA TRP A 67 -1.98 -8.28 -3.83
C TRP A 67 -2.52 -9.11 -2.66
N THR A 68 -3.75 -8.83 -2.25
CA THR A 68 -4.52 -9.69 -1.34
C THR A 68 -6.01 -9.54 -1.61
N GLN A 69 -6.76 -10.61 -1.42
CA GLN A 69 -8.23 -10.61 -1.53
C GLN A 69 -8.91 -10.72 -0.17
N THR A 70 -8.16 -10.81 0.92
CA THR A 70 -8.71 -11.04 2.26
C THR A 70 -8.23 -9.98 3.23
N LEU A 71 -9.11 -9.60 4.16
CA LEU A 71 -8.75 -8.78 5.32
C LEU A 71 -7.59 -9.38 6.11
N ALA A 72 -7.53 -10.71 6.26
CA ALA A 72 -6.41 -11.37 6.91
C ALA A 72 -5.05 -11.08 6.23
N GLY A 73 -5.01 -11.09 4.88
CA GLY A 73 -3.79 -10.73 4.14
C GLY A 73 -3.45 -9.24 4.25
N VAL A 74 -4.45 -8.37 4.37
CA VAL A 74 -4.24 -6.94 4.64
C VAL A 74 -3.60 -6.74 6.01
N VAL A 75 -4.17 -7.37 7.06
CA VAL A 75 -3.64 -7.32 8.43
C VAL A 75 -2.20 -7.81 8.47
N ALA A 76 -1.91 -8.96 7.84
CA ALA A 76 -0.55 -9.50 7.79
C ALA A 76 0.43 -8.51 7.14
N THR A 77 0.06 -7.90 6.01
CA THR A 77 0.93 -6.94 5.32
C THR A 77 1.12 -5.64 6.11
N ALA A 78 0.07 -5.16 6.79
CA ALA A 78 0.16 -4.00 7.65
C ALA A 78 1.08 -4.26 8.87
N GLN A 79 0.99 -5.46 9.44
CA GLN A 79 1.87 -5.90 10.53
C GLN A 79 3.33 -5.98 10.08
N GLU A 80 3.60 -6.57 8.92
CA GLU A 80 4.96 -6.61 8.32
C GLU A 80 5.54 -5.20 8.13
N LEU A 81 4.71 -4.25 7.70
CA LEU A 81 5.13 -2.86 7.55
C LEU A 81 5.48 -2.21 8.90
N LEU A 82 4.64 -2.42 9.91
CA LEU A 82 4.87 -1.91 11.26
C LEU A 82 6.15 -2.48 11.86
N ASP A 83 6.40 -3.79 11.72
CA ASP A 83 7.59 -4.44 12.25
C ASP A 83 8.86 -3.94 11.54
N ARG A 84 8.82 -3.80 10.21
CA ARG A 84 9.92 -3.20 9.44
C ARG A 84 10.22 -1.77 9.92
N LEU A 85 9.19 -0.96 10.14
CA LEU A 85 9.36 0.40 10.65
C LEU A 85 9.95 0.40 12.06
N ARG A 86 9.53 -0.50 12.95
CA ARG A 86 10.10 -0.64 14.30
C ARG A 86 11.58 -1.00 14.25
N GLU A 87 11.97 -1.96 13.40
CA GLU A 87 13.38 -2.34 13.20
C GLU A 87 14.22 -1.16 12.69
N GLU A 88 13.68 -0.40 11.74
CA GLU A 88 14.34 0.76 11.17
C GLU A 88 14.46 1.94 12.16
N HIS A 89 13.51 2.09 13.10
CA HIS A 89 13.59 3.09 14.18
C HIS A 89 14.48 2.64 15.35
N GLY A 90 14.68 1.34 15.53
CA GLY A 90 15.57 0.78 16.56
C GLY A 90 17.07 0.85 16.22
N GLY A 91 17.42 1.17 14.97
CA GLY A 91 18.81 1.39 14.53
C GLY A 91 19.29 2.84 14.76
N GLU A 92 20.53 3.01 15.22
CA GLU A 92 21.17 4.29 15.63
C GLU A 92 21.35 5.37 14.52
N HIS A 93 20.54 5.43 13.46
CA HIS A 93 20.69 6.42 12.39
C HIS A 93 19.40 7.24 12.17
N GLY A 94 19.39 8.50 12.62
CA GLY A 94 18.46 9.53 12.13
C GLY A 94 19.18 10.60 11.29
N PRO A 95 18.49 11.57 10.64
CA PRO A 95 17.05 11.70 10.36
C PRO A 95 16.75 11.96 8.85
N SER A 96 15.47 12.16 8.52
CA SER A 96 14.87 12.50 7.20
C SER A 96 14.49 11.32 6.30
N ARG A 97 13.63 10.43 6.82
CA ARG A 97 12.82 9.60 5.91
C ARG A 97 11.64 10.41 5.41
N LYS A 98 11.54 10.53 4.09
CA LYS A 98 10.35 11.08 3.44
C LYS A 98 9.13 10.23 3.89
N PRO A 99 7.96 10.86 4.14
CA PRO A 99 6.75 10.19 4.60
C PRO A 99 6.38 8.96 3.78
N SER A 100 6.11 7.82 4.44
CA SER A 100 5.56 6.64 3.78
C SER A 100 4.04 6.63 3.90
N ALA A 101 3.31 6.32 2.82
CA ALA A 101 1.87 6.10 2.86
C ALA A 101 1.54 4.60 2.84
N LEU A 102 0.47 4.23 3.55
CA LEU A 102 -0.18 2.94 3.43
C LEU A 102 -1.60 3.17 2.88
N VAL A 103 -1.92 2.55 1.76
CA VAL A 103 -3.23 2.59 1.11
C VAL A 103 -3.83 1.20 1.14
N LEU A 104 -5.00 1.07 1.77
CA LEU A 104 -5.67 -0.21 1.94
C LEU A 104 -6.96 -0.25 1.11
N GLY A 105 -7.08 -1.22 0.23
CA GLY A 105 -8.29 -1.43 -0.57
C GLY A 105 -8.78 -2.88 -0.45
N PHE A 106 -9.71 -3.12 0.46
CA PHE A 106 -10.22 -4.44 0.78
C PHE A 106 -11.71 -4.41 1.14
N GLY A 107 -12.31 -5.58 1.28
CA GLY A 107 -13.66 -5.75 1.83
C GLY A 107 -14.71 -6.19 0.80
N ILE A 108 -14.53 -5.97 -0.51
CA ILE A 108 -15.48 -6.48 -1.50
C ILE A 108 -15.52 -8.00 -1.50
N TRP A 109 -14.35 -8.64 -1.47
CA TRP A 109 -14.28 -10.11 -1.44
C TRP A 109 -14.89 -10.66 -0.15
N ASP A 110 -14.55 -10.10 1.01
CA ASP A 110 -15.06 -10.59 2.29
C ASP A 110 -16.56 -10.36 2.46
N MET A 111 -17.09 -9.20 2.04
CA MET A 111 -18.51 -8.86 2.19
C MET A 111 -19.40 -9.43 1.09
N VAL A 112 -18.95 -9.40 -0.17
CA VAL A 112 -19.79 -9.72 -1.34
C VAL A 112 -19.56 -11.13 -1.84
N VAL A 113 -18.32 -11.62 -1.83
CA VAL A 113 -17.97 -12.94 -2.37
C VAL A 113 -18.05 -14.02 -1.30
N HIS A 114 -17.41 -13.79 -0.15
CA HIS A 114 -17.42 -14.73 0.96
C HIS A 114 -18.68 -14.60 1.84
N LEU A 115 -19.48 -13.56 1.64
CA LEU A 115 -20.70 -13.28 2.41
C LEU A 115 -20.44 -13.34 3.93
N THR A 116 -19.30 -12.82 4.35
CA THR A 116 -18.88 -12.83 5.75
C THR A 116 -19.93 -12.07 6.57
N PRO A 117 -20.48 -12.65 7.66
CA PRO A 117 -21.40 -11.94 8.54
C PRO A 117 -20.78 -10.64 9.03
N LEU A 118 -21.57 -9.57 9.11
CA LEU A 118 -21.07 -8.24 9.48
C LEU A 118 -20.30 -8.26 10.81
N ASP A 119 -20.85 -8.92 11.83
CA ASP A 119 -20.23 -9.04 13.15
C ASP A 119 -18.87 -9.75 13.10
N ALA A 120 -18.73 -10.75 12.22
CA ALA A 120 -17.47 -11.47 12.02
C ALA A 120 -16.46 -10.63 11.24
N PHE A 121 -16.93 -9.84 10.27
CA PHE A 121 -16.11 -8.87 9.55
C PHE A 121 -15.60 -7.76 10.47
N GLU A 122 -16.46 -7.19 11.31
CA GLU A 122 -16.11 -6.18 12.31
C GLU A 122 -15.08 -6.70 13.31
N ALA A 123 -15.29 -7.90 13.87
CA ALA A 123 -14.33 -8.52 14.76
C ALA A 123 -12.95 -8.71 14.09
N SER A 124 -12.93 -8.96 12.78
CA SER A 124 -11.71 -9.12 11.99
C SER A 124 -11.01 -7.80 11.66
N LEU A 125 -11.68 -6.65 11.83
CA LEU A 125 -11.10 -5.31 11.64
C LEU A 125 -10.28 -4.84 12.83
N HIS A 126 -10.59 -5.28 14.06
CA HIS A 126 -9.90 -4.79 15.26
C HIS A 126 -8.37 -4.92 15.20
N PRO A 127 -7.78 -6.06 14.77
CA PRO A 127 -6.33 -6.15 14.65
C PRO A 127 -5.75 -5.14 13.66
N LEU A 128 -6.47 -4.83 12.58
CA LEU A 128 -6.04 -3.82 11.61
C LEU A 128 -6.05 -2.42 12.23
N LEU A 129 -7.09 -2.09 13.01
CA LEU A 129 -7.20 -0.80 13.68
C LEU A 129 -6.07 -0.59 14.69
N ASP A 130 -5.73 -1.61 15.48
CA ASP A 130 -4.62 -1.56 16.43
C ASP A 130 -3.28 -1.26 15.71
N ILE A 131 -3.03 -1.91 14.57
CA ILE A 131 -1.83 -1.68 13.76
C ILE A 131 -1.82 -0.25 13.19
N LEU A 132 -2.96 0.22 12.67
CA LEU A 132 -3.07 1.56 12.08
C LEU A 132 -2.90 2.67 13.13
N GLU A 133 -3.43 2.47 14.33
CA GLU A 133 -3.21 3.39 15.46
C GLU A 133 -1.72 3.48 15.82
N GLU A 134 -0.99 2.37 15.76
CA GLU A 134 0.43 2.37 16.04
C GLU A 134 1.24 3.03 14.91
N LEU A 135 0.93 2.74 13.65
CA LEU A 135 1.56 3.38 12.50
C LEU A 135 1.34 4.90 12.45
N GLY A 136 0.28 5.39 13.09
CA GLY A 136 -0.05 6.81 13.17
C GLY A 136 0.61 7.59 14.32
N ARG A 137 1.33 6.91 15.23
CA ARG A 137 2.05 7.52 16.36
C ARG A 137 3.48 7.89 16.00
#